data_AF-A0A8J5WY16-F1
#
_entry.id   AF-A0A8J5WY16-F1
#
_cell.length_a   1.000
_cell.length_b   1.000
_cell.length_c   1.000
_cell.angle_alpha   90.00
_cell.angle_beta   90.00
_cell.angle_gamma   90.00
#
_symmetry.space_group_name_H-M   'P 1'
#
loop_
_entity.id
_entity.type
_entity.pdbx_description
1 polymer ?
#
loop_
_entity_poly.entity_id
_entity_poly.type
_entity_poly.pdbx_seq_one_letter_code
_entity_poly.pdbx_strand_id
1 'polypeptide(L)'
;MPTMDHPLRHSPADTPDAAARRDGDKVSVAATKLTPSSTSYAMAKARTRWPLILHLLVLAAAEAASLSPPGPTPARWPERFHAVLFTNLTNHAMASTGPPLRITDLYYDWPRRRNLNLVRYQLAAEPLYDVEWDNGTTFYFDSSSCRTEQFPVGVLRPGWLSDGGGIYLGRRLTGGIECHVWNKGDFIVYFEDVATGRPVRWNFLDATGIEQFVMSFEVGVELEDSEWQAPAHCFPVNDDDQREEMQERRRRKSNSEHINGIDDDGLQAAKLLRKLAAVLN
;
A
#
# COMPACT_ATOMS: atom_id res chain seq x y z
N MET A 1 -14.76 10.79 -45.78
CA MET A 1 -15.31 12.09 -45.34
C MET A 1 -16.00 11.89 -43.99
N PRO A 2 -15.75 12.70 -42.95
CA PRO A 2 -14.69 13.70 -42.79
C PRO A 2 -13.67 13.33 -41.69
N THR A 3 -12.43 13.67 -42.00
CA THR A 3 -11.28 13.89 -41.11
C THR A 3 -11.54 15.11 -40.23
N MET A 4 -11.12 15.08 -38.97
CA MET A 4 -10.95 16.28 -38.16
C MET A 4 -9.49 16.40 -37.72
N ASP A 5 -8.76 17.20 -38.49
CA ASP A 5 -7.53 17.84 -38.08
C ASP A 5 -7.86 19.06 -37.22
N HIS A 6 -7.24 19.17 -36.05
CA HIS A 6 -7.06 20.47 -35.40
C HIS A 6 -5.63 20.64 -34.88
N PRO A 7 -4.96 21.76 -35.21
CA PRO A 7 -3.54 21.94 -34.96
C PRO A 7 -3.28 22.48 -33.54
N LEU A 8 -2.26 21.92 -32.89
CA LEU A 8 -1.67 22.48 -31.68
C LEU A 8 -0.84 23.72 -32.04
N ARG A 9 -1.25 24.85 -31.49
CA ARG A 9 -0.59 26.16 -31.63
C ARG A 9 0.52 26.26 -30.59
N HIS A 10 1.78 26.29 -31.03
CA HIS A 10 2.89 26.77 -30.23
C HIS A 10 2.84 28.30 -30.13
N SER A 11 3.08 28.84 -28.94
CA SER A 11 3.70 30.17 -28.78
C SER A 11 4.55 30.19 -27.50
N PRO A 12 5.72 30.87 -27.52
CA PRO A 12 6.73 30.86 -26.47
C PRO A 12 6.70 32.10 -25.56
N ALA A 13 7.48 31.99 -24.46
CA ALA A 13 8.17 33.01 -23.67
C ALA A 13 7.35 34.16 -23.03
N ASP A 14 7.61 34.42 -21.73
CA ASP A 14 8.23 35.68 -21.31
C ASP A 14 8.42 35.74 -19.78
N THR A 15 9.69 35.81 -19.37
CA THR A 15 10.17 36.37 -18.11
C THR A 15 10.18 37.90 -18.21
N PRO A 16 9.95 38.61 -17.10
CA PRO A 16 10.62 39.89 -16.92
C PRO A 16 11.39 39.96 -15.60
N ASP A 17 12.64 40.36 -15.78
CA ASP A 17 13.58 40.92 -14.83
C ASP A 17 13.21 42.40 -14.60
N ALA A 18 13.20 42.89 -13.36
CA ALA A 18 13.23 44.34 -13.09
C ALA A 18 13.65 44.66 -11.64
N ALA A 19 14.85 45.23 -11.56
CA ALA A 19 15.46 45.85 -10.40
C ALA A 19 14.68 47.06 -9.85
N ALA A 20 14.81 47.30 -8.55
CA ALA A 20 14.53 48.61 -7.94
C ALA A 20 15.68 49.01 -7.00
N ARG A 21 16.47 49.99 -7.46
CA ARG A 21 17.31 50.88 -6.63
C ARG A 21 16.42 51.88 -5.89
N ARG A 22 16.82 52.30 -4.69
CA ARG A 22 16.59 53.68 -4.22
C ARG A 22 17.67 54.12 -3.23
N ASP A 23 18.20 55.31 -3.54
CA ASP A 23 18.94 56.25 -2.69
C ASP A 23 18.27 56.42 -1.32
N GLY A 24 18.97 56.67 -0.20
CA GLY A 24 20.07 57.61 -0.04
C GLY A 24 19.51 58.88 0.57
N ASP A 25 19.62 59.05 1.90
CA ASP A 25 19.51 60.37 2.51
C ASP A 25 20.31 60.45 3.81
N LYS A 26 21.30 61.34 3.80
CA LYS A 26 22.10 61.78 4.94
C LYS A 26 21.51 63.11 5.41
N VAL A 27 21.14 63.20 6.68
CA VAL A 27 20.88 64.48 7.34
C VAL A 27 21.90 64.70 8.45
N SER A 28 22.73 65.71 8.22
CA SER A 28 23.62 66.37 9.18
C SER A 28 22.80 67.27 10.10
N VAL A 29 23.03 67.20 11.41
CA VAL A 29 22.57 68.24 12.36
C VAL A 29 23.72 68.68 13.24
N ALA A 30 23.84 70.00 13.32
CA ALA A 30 24.93 70.77 13.86
C ALA A 30 25.14 70.62 15.37
N ALA A 31 26.40 70.78 15.77
CA ALA A 31 26.84 70.91 17.15
C ALA A 31 26.48 72.28 17.72
N THR A 32 25.92 72.31 18.93
CA THR A 32 25.81 73.53 19.75
C THR A 32 26.40 73.26 21.12
N LYS A 33 27.45 74.00 21.47
CA LYS A 33 28.07 74.03 22.80
C LYS A 33 27.16 74.77 23.78
N LEU A 34 26.89 74.17 24.93
CA LEU A 34 26.45 74.86 26.14
C LEU A 34 27.22 74.33 27.37
N THR A 35 27.60 75.28 28.21
CA THR A 35 28.49 75.23 29.38
C THR A 35 27.93 74.45 30.59
N PRO A 36 28.79 73.98 31.52
CA PRO A 36 28.36 73.12 32.62
C PRO A 36 27.81 73.91 33.80
N SER A 37 26.64 73.50 34.30
CA SER A 37 26.12 73.88 35.62
C SER A 37 26.38 72.74 36.59
N SER A 38 27.18 73.01 37.63
CA SER A 38 27.44 72.11 38.74
C SER A 38 26.14 71.83 39.51
N THR A 39 25.69 70.58 39.46
CA THR A 39 24.75 70.05 40.45
C THR A 39 25.29 68.71 40.94
N SER A 40 25.67 68.68 42.22
CA SER A 40 26.17 67.50 42.91
C SER A 40 25.03 66.49 43.04
N TYR A 41 25.03 65.46 42.20
CA TYR A 41 24.20 64.27 42.39
C TYR A 41 25.05 63.22 43.10
N ALA A 42 24.64 62.88 44.32
CA ALA A 42 25.15 61.72 45.02
C ALA A 42 24.93 60.48 44.15
N MET A 43 26.03 59.84 43.69
CA MET A 43 25.97 58.51 43.09
C MET A 43 25.58 57.52 44.17
N ALA A 44 24.27 57.29 44.33
CA ALA A 44 23.81 56.00 44.81
C ALA A 44 24.25 54.97 43.76
N LYS A 45 25.22 54.13 44.14
CA LYS A 45 25.71 53.00 43.34
C LYS A 45 24.57 51.97 43.24
N ALA A 46 23.57 52.26 42.40
CA ALA A 46 22.53 51.32 42.06
C ALA A 46 23.24 50.17 41.35
N ARG A 47 23.42 49.05 42.06
CA ARG A 47 23.90 47.79 41.47
C ARG A 47 22.94 47.45 40.34
N THR A 48 23.35 47.76 39.12
CA THR A 48 22.58 47.53 37.90
C THR A 48 22.33 46.03 37.83
N ARG A 49 21.11 45.59 38.16
CA ARG A 49 20.63 44.22 37.92
C ARG A 49 20.24 43.99 36.45
N TRP A 50 20.57 44.95 35.58
CA TRP A 50 20.35 44.92 34.13
C TRP A 50 20.97 43.70 33.42
N PRO A 51 22.21 43.25 33.72
CA PRO A 51 22.77 42.07 33.05
C PRO A 51 22.10 40.77 33.52
N LEU A 52 21.60 40.72 34.76
CA LEU A 52 20.87 39.56 35.29
C LEU A 52 19.47 39.44 34.67
N ILE A 53 18.76 40.55 34.48
CA ILE A 53 17.44 40.56 33.83
C ILE A 53 17.57 40.18 32.35
N LEU A 54 18.60 40.68 31.66
CA LEU A 54 18.87 40.32 30.27
C LEU A 54 19.30 38.85 30.13
N HIS A 55 20.13 38.32 31.05
CA HIS A 55 20.47 36.90 31.08
C HIS A 55 19.27 36.00 31.40
N LEU A 56 18.39 36.42 32.32
CA LEU A 56 17.14 35.68 32.62
C LEU A 56 16.18 35.69 31.43
N LEU A 57 16.08 36.79 30.66
CA LEU A 57 15.28 36.86 29.45
C LEU A 57 15.85 36.00 28.30
N VAL A 58 17.18 35.95 28.15
CA VAL A 58 17.85 35.08 27.16
C VAL A 58 17.72 33.60 27.54
N LEU A 59 17.81 33.24 28.82
CA LEU A 59 17.59 31.86 29.29
C LEU A 59 16.13 31.42 29.07
N ALA A 60 15.16 32.30 29.39
CA ALA A 60 13.74 32.01 29.17
C ALA A 60 13.38 31.87 27.67
N ALA A 61 14.03 32.64 26.79
CA ALA A 61 13.86 32.49 25.34
C ALA A 61 14.49 31.20 24.79
N ALA A 62 15.59 30.72 25.38
CA ALA A 62 16.20 29.44 25.03
C ALA A 62 15.35 28.24 25.48
N GLU A 63 14.71 28.33 26.66
CA GLU A 63 13.79 27.30 27.18
C GLU A 63 12.46 27.24 26.40
N ALA A 64 12.00 28.36 25.84
CA ALA A 64 10.82 28.41 24.99
C ALA A 64 11.07 27.86 23.57
N ALA A 65 12.34 27.87 23.11
CA ALA A 65 12.72 27.32 21.80
C ALA A 65 12.83 25.79 21.78
N SER A 66 12.88 25.14 22.94
CA SER A 66 12.98 23.67 23.08
C SER A 66 11.64 22.94 23.20
N LEU A 67 10.52 23.67 23.19
CA LEU A 67 9.17 23.08 23.13
C LEU A 67 8.62 23.18 21.70
N SER A 68 9.32 22.62 20.71
CA SER A 68 8.68 22.35 19.44
C SER A 68 7.56 21.33 19.69
N PRO A 69 6.31 21.57 19.25
CA PRO A 69 5.27 20.57 19.34
C PRO A 69 5.76 19.27 18.70
N PRO A 70 5.38 18.10 19.25
CA PRO A 70 5.74 16.84 18.64
C PRO A 70 5.29 16.86 17.17
N GLY A 71 6.17 16.39 16.29
CA GLY A 71 5.88 16.32 14.85
C GLY A 71 4.59 15.53 14.58
N PRO A 72 4.02 15.66 13.37
CA PRO A 72 2.85 14.88 13.00
C PRO A 72 3.13 13.38 13.23
N THR A 73 2.12 12.61 13.60
CA THR A 73 2.24 11.14 13.72
C THR A 73 1.38 10.53 12.62
N PRO A 74 1.88 9.56 11.84
CA PRO A 74 1.08 8.92 10.80
C PRO A 74 -0.16 8.25 11.40
N ALA A 75 -1.28 8.31 10.68
CA ALA A 75 -2.48 7.61 11.07
C ALA A 75 -2.26 6.09 11.01
N ARG A 76 -2.88 5.37 11.95
CA ARG A 76 -3.01 3.92 11.84
C ARG A 76 -4.02 3.61 10.74
N TRP A 77 -3.77 2.58 9.95
CA TRP A 77 -4.80 2.10 9.03
C TRP A 77 -6.01 1.57 9.80
N PRO A 78 -7.23 1.69 9.25
CA PRO A 78 -8.39 1.00 9.78
C PRO A 78 -8.19 -0.53 9.74
N GLU A 79 -8.91 -1.26 10.60
CA GLU A 79 -8.85 -2.72 10.62
C GLU A 79 -9.37 -3.36 9.31
N ARG A 80 -10.30 -2.69 8.64
CA ARG A 80 -10.84 -3.08 7.34
C ARG A 80 -11.06 -1.88 6.44
N PHE A 81 -10.74 -2.02 5.17
CA PHE A 81 -11.09 -1.03 4.15
C PHE A 81 -11.10 -1.64 2.75
N HIS A 82 -11.76 -0.94 1.83
CA HIS A 82 -11.58 -1.09 0.39
C HIS A 82 -10.94 0.18 -0.17
N ALA A 83 -10.02 0.02 -1.10
CA ALA A 83 -9.39 1.12 -1.81
C ALA A 83 -9.32 0.83 -3.30
N VAL A 84 -9.67 1.82 -4.13
CA VAL A 84 -9.39 1.76 -5.57
C VAL A 84 -8.06 2.44 -5.83
N LEU A 85 -7.12 1.71 -6.41
CA LEU A 85 -5.77 2.16 -6.68
C LEU A 85 -5.54 2.30 -8.19
N PHE A 86 -5.03 3.45 -8.62
CA PHE A 86 -4.39 3.55 -9.92
C PHE A 86 -2.90 3.26 -9.76
N THR A 87 -2.42 2.21 -10.43
CA THR A 87 -1.00 1.82 -10.38
C THR A 87 -0.31 2.19 -11.69
N ASN A 88 0.86 2.82 -11.56
CA ASN A 88 1.80 3.10 -12.63
C ASN A 88 3.13 2.39 -12.36
N LEU A 89 3.54 1.51 -13.27
CA LEU A 89 4.81 0.79 -13.21
C LEU A 89 5.84 1.49 -14.10
N THR A 90 6.79 2.18 -13.48
CA THR A 90 7.84 2.89 -14.22
C THR A 90 8.90 1.96 -14.80
N ASN A 91 9.14 0.79 -14.19
CA ASN A 91 10.02 -0.26 -14.71
C ASN A 91 9.27 -1.58 -14.95
N HIS A 92 8.26 -1.48 -15.79
CA HIS A 92 7.29 -2.56 -16.06
C HIS A 92 7.92 -3.89 -16.47
N ALA A 93 8.95 -3.88 -17.33
CA ALA A 93 9.57 -5.11 -17.84
C ALA A 93 10.19 -5.98 -16.74
N MET A 94 10.56 -5.40 -15.60
CA MET A 94 11.02 -6.12 -14.41
C MET A 94 9.89 -6.43 -13.43
N ALA A 95 8.84 -5.60 -13.41
CA ALA A 95 7.79 -5.60 -12.40
C ALA A 95 6.65 -6.58 -12.66
N SER A 96 6.30 -6.80 -13.93
CA SER A 96 5.10 -7.56 -14.28
C SER A 96 5.13 -8.04 -15.72
N THR A 97 4.46 -9.16 -15.98
CA THR A 97 4.13 -9.61 -17.34
C THR A 97 2.89 -8.93 -17.92
N GLY A 98 2.05 -8.31 -17.07
CA GLY A 98 0.84 -7.56 -17.49
C GLY A 98 1.12 -6.07 -17.63
N PRO A 99 0.29 -5.29 -18.37
CA PRO A 99 0.55 -3.88 -18.71
C PRO A 99 1.00 -2.94 -17.56
N PRO A 100 1.75 -1.87 -17.87
CA PRO A 100 2.32 -0.94 -16.88
C PRO A 100 1.27 -0.14 -16.09
N LEU A 101 0.08 0.06 -16.66
CA LEU A 101 -1.02 0.81 -16.04
C LEU A 101 -2.16 -0.14 -15.72
N ARG A 102 -2.69 -0.03 -14.51
CA ARG A 102 -3.79 -0.89 -14.02
C ARG A 102 -4.59 -0.22 -12.90
N ILE A 103 -5.83 -0.65 -12.77
CA ILE A 103 -6.69 -0.31 -11.62
C ILE A 103 -6.74 -1.53 -10.72
N THR A 104 -6.60 -1.33 -9.42
CA THR A 104 -6.68 -2.41 -8.43
C THR A 104 -7.75 -2.07 -7.41
N ASP A 105 -8.70 -2.99 -7.19
CA ASP A 105 -9.52 -2.97 -5.97
C ASP A 105 -8.74 -3.71 -4.88
N LEU A 106 -8.27 -2.98 -3.86
CA LEU A 106 -7.61 -3.55 -2.69
C LEU A 106 -8.64 -3.69 -1.55
N TYR A 107 -8.88 -4.92 -1.11
CA TYR A 107 -9.61 -5.23 0.10
C TYR A 107 -8.63 -5.64 1.19
N TYR A 108 -8.71 -4.98 2.34
CA TYR A 108 -7.85 -5.20 3.48
C TYR A 108 -8.68 -5.70 4.67
N ASP A 109 -8.32 -6.85 5.25
CA ASP A 109 -8.99 -7.42 6.43
C ASP A 109 -7.96 -7.88 7.47
N TRP A 110 -7.53 -6.95 8.33
CA TRP A 110 -6.54 -7.22 9.36
C TRP A 110 -6.98 -8.23 10.44
N PRO A 111 -8.23 -8.21 10.95
CA PRO A 111 -8.68 -9.22 11.91
C PRO A 111 -8.49 -10.65 11.41
N ARG A 112 -8.61 -10.88 10.10
CA ARG A 112 -8.36 -12.17 9.44
C ARG A 112 -7.03 -12.25 8.69
N ARG A 113 -6.18 -11.22 8.81
CA ARG A 113 -4.78 -11.23 8.37
C ARG A 113 -4.60 -11.51 6.88
N ARG A 114 -5.40 -10.85 6.05
CA ARG A 114 -5.48 -11.10 4.61
C ARG A 114 -5.72 -9.83 3.79
N ASN A 115 -5.16 -9.79 2.58
CA ASN A 115 -5.42 -8.78 1.55
C ASN A 115 -5.84 -9.45 0.24
N LEU A 116 -6.74 -8.79 -0.50
CA LEU A 116 -7.12 -9.18 -1.85
C LEU A 116 -6.97 -7.97 -2.77
N ASN A 117 -6.11 -8.11 -3.77
CA ASN A 117 -5.98 -7.18 -4.88
C ASN A 117 -6.70 -7.76 -6.11
N LEU A 118 -7.75 -7.09 -6.60
CA LEU A 118 -8.36 -7.40 -7.90
C LEU A 118 -7.78 -6.46 -8.95
N VAL A 119 -6.79 -6.96 -9.70
CA VAL A 119 -6.03 -6.17 -10.66
C VAL A 119 -6.69 -6.23 -12.03
N ARG A 120 -7.14 -5.07 -12.52
CA ARG A 120 -7.82 -4.90 -13.82
C ARG A 120 -6.91 -4.19 -14.81
N TYR A 121 -6.67 -4.83 -15.93
CA TYR A 121 -6.03 -4.24 -17.10
C TYR A 121 -7.09 -3.73 -18.07
N GLN A 122 -6.84 -2.61 -18.76
CA GLN A 122 -7.85 -1.91 -19.58
C GLN A 122 -8.57 -2.77 -20.64
N LEU A 123 -7.94 -3.85 -21.10
CA LEU A 123 -8.48 -4.73 -22.16
C LEU A 123 -8.56 -6.21 -21.74
N ALA A 124 -8.32 -6.53 -20.46
CA ALA A 124 -8.43 -7.90 -19.98
C ALA A 124 -9.90 -8.26 -19.75
N ALA A 125 -10.30 -9.46 -20.17
CA ALA A 125 -11.65 -9.97 -19.95
C ALA A 125 -11.92 -10.27 -18.47
N GLU A 126 -10.89 -10.71 -17.75
CA GLU A 126 -10.96 -11.07 -16.34
C GLU A 126 -9.86 -10.34 -15.53
N PRO A 127 -10.11 -10.05 -14.25
CA PRO A 127 -9.08 -9.52 -13.37
C PRO A 127 -8.07 -10.61 -13.01
N LEU A 128 -6.85 -10.18 -12.70
CA LEU A 128 -5.90 -10.99 -11.95
C LEU A 128 -6.20 -10.83 -10.46
N TYR A 129 -6.44 -11.94 -9.77
CA TYR A 129 -6.59 -11.98 -8.33
C TYR A 129 -5.21 -12.12 -7.71
N ASP A 130 -4.98 -11.37 -6.64
CA ASP A 130 -3.78 -11.45 -5.82
C ASP A 130 -4.23 -11.48 -4.35
N VAL A 131 -4.26 -12.70 -3.79
CA VAL A 131 -4.66 -12.96 -2.40
C VAL A 131 -3.41 -13.16 -1.57
N GLU A 132 -3.20 -12.28 -0.60
CA GLU A 132 -2.06 -12.29 0.31
C GLU A 132 -2.49 -12.66 1.72
N TRP A 133 -1.69 -13.49 2.39
CA TRP A 133 -1.87 -13.90 3.78
C TRP A 133 -0.70 -13.43 4.64
N ASP A 134 -0.95 -13.16 5.92
CA ASP A 134 0.09 -12.68 6.86
C ASP A 134 1.18 -13.71 7.17
N ASN A 135 0.99 -14.98 6.79
CA ASN A 135 2.07 -15.97 6.81
C ASN A 135 3.08 -15.78 5.66
N GLY A 136 2.89 -14.76 4.82
CA GLY A 136 3.72 -14.43 3.66
C GLY A 136 3.32 -15.14 2.37
N THR A 137 2.32 -16.02 2.40
CA THR A 137 1.85 -16.71 1.19
C THR A 137 0.98 -15.81 0.35
N THR A 138 1.30 -15.70 -0.93
CA THR A 138 0.51 -14.95 -1.90
C THR A 138 0.15 -15.82 -3.09
N PHE A 139 -1.11 -15.76 -3.52
CA PHE A 139 -1.60 -16.43 -4.72
C PHE A 139 -2.00 -15.41 -5.77
N TYR A 140 -1.37 -15.48 -6.93
CA TYR A 140 -1.76 -14.76 -8.13
C TYR A 140 -2.51 -15.72 -9.05
N PHE A 141 -3.77 -15.44 -9.40
CA PHE A 141 -4.54 -16.34 -10.25
C PHE A 141 -5.61 -15.65 -11.10
N ASP A 142 -5.98 -16.33 -12.18
CA ASP A 142 -7.17 -16.06 -12.98
C ASP A 142 -7.92 -17.38 -13.24
N SER A 143 -8.87 -17.41 -14.18
CA SER A 143 -9.60 -18.64 -14.50
C SER A 143 -8.73 -19.77 -15.08
N SER A 144 -7.54 -19.45 -15.57
CA SER A 144 -6.69 -20.34 -16.37
C SER A 144 -5.32 -20.63 -15.77
N SER A 145 -4.82 -19.75 -14.89
CA SER A 145 -3.46 -19.78 -14.38
C SER A 145 -3.41 -19.48 -12.90
N CYS A 146 -2.42 -20.06 -12.22
CA CYS A 146 -2.09 -19.72 -10.85
C CYS A 146 -0.59 -19.74 -10.61
N ARG A 147 -0.10 -18.80 -9.81
CA ARG A 147 1.27 -18.71 -9.33
C ARG A 147 1.26 -18.39 -7.83
N THR A 148 1.98 -19.20 -7.06
CA THR A 148 2.17 -18.97 -5.63
C THR A 148 3.53 -18.33 -5.38
N GLU A 149 3.56 -17.29 -4.54
CA GLU A 149 4.77 -16.60 -4.10
C GLU A 149 4.85 -16.51 -2.58
N GLN A 150 6.05 -16.21 -2.09
CA GLN A 150 6.33 -16.02 -0.67
C GLN A 150 6.93 -14.63 -0.47
N PHE A 151 6.22 -13.78 0.25
CA PHE A 151 6.64 -12.45 0.67
C PHE A 151 6.80 -12.43 2.19
N PRO A 152 8.04 -12.48 2.73
CA PRO A 152 8.27 -12.59 4.17
C PRO A 152 7.66 -11.47 5.02
N VAL A 153 7.32 -10.33 4.41
CA VAL A 153 6.66 -9.21 5.09
C VAL A 153 5.21 -9.50 5.46
N GLY A 154 4.53 -10.38 4.70
CA GLY A 154 3.10 -10.65 4.88
C GLY A 154 2.22 -9.41 4.71
N VAL A 155 1.09 -9.39 5.41
CA VAL A 155 0.12 -8.29 5.35
C VAL A 155 0.54 -7.19 6.31
N LEU A 156 0.65 -5.95 5.81
CA LEU A 156 1.01 -4.82 6.65
C LEU A 156 -0.02 -4.60 7.76
N ARG A 157 0.43 -4.67 9.02
CA ARG A 157 -0.40 -4.35 10.20
C ARG A 157 -0.87 -2.89 10.24
N PRO A 158 -1.98 -2.55 10.90
CA PRO A 158 -2.50 -1.19 10.99
C PRO A 158 -1.50 -0.10 11.39
N GLY A 159 -0.58 -0.43 12.31
CA GLY A 159 0.46 0.48 12.79
C GLY A 159 1.81 0.36 12.08
N TRP A 160 1.86 -0.20 10.87
CA TRP A 160 3.13 -0.49 10.17
C TRP A 160 4.03 0.75 9.99
N LEU A 161 3.42 1.93 9.89
CA LEU A 161 4.12 3.21 9.77
C LEU A 161 4.22 3.95 11.12
N SER A 162 3.09 4.11 11.83
CA SER A 162 3.01 4.85 13.10
C SER A 162 3.89 4.23 14.19
N ASP A 163 3.84 2.90 14.33
CA ASP A 163 4.56 2.16 15.35
C ASP A 163 5.89 1.62 14.77
N GLY A 164 6.06 1.70 13.46
CA GLY A 164 7.17 1.11 12.74
C GLY A 164 8.33 2.06 12.48
N GLY A 165 8.29 3.30 12.99
CA GLY A 165 9.39 4.24 12.84
C GLY A 165 9.50 4.85 11.43
N GLY A 166 8.37 5.24 10.84
CA GLY A 166 8.39 6.09 9.64
C GLY A 166 9.15 7.40 9.88
N ILE A 167 9.94 7.83 8.90
CA ILE A 167 10.71 9.08 8.92
C ILE A 167 9.90 10.16 8.22
N TYR A 168 9.57 11.23 8.93
CA TYR A 168 8.83 12.35 8.35
C TYR A 168 9.68 13.15 7.36
N LEU A 169 9.17 13.37 6.16
CA LEU A 169 9.84 14.08 5.07
C LEU A 169 9.25 15.48 4.80
N GLY A 170 8.24 15.89 5.56
CA GLY A 170 7.55 17.18 5.38
C GLY A 170 6.22 17.06 4.62
N ARG A 171 5.71 18.21 4.16
CA ARG A 171 4.46 18.32 3.40
C ARG A 171 4.76 18.39 1.91
N ARG A 172 3.92 17.75 1.09
CA ARG A 172 3.96 17.86 -0.39
C ARG A 172 2.56 17.88 -0.97
N LEU A 173 2.39 18.60 -2.07
CA LEU A 173 1.17 18.56 -2.87
C LEU A 173 1.27 17.40 -3.88
N THR A 174 0.31 16.48 -3.88
CA THR A 174 0.23 15.36 -4.85
C THR A 174 -1.21 15.19 -5.31
N GLY A 175 -1.45 15.14 -6.63
CA GLY A 175 -2.81 15.04 -7.17
C GLY A 175 -3.77 16.15 -6.71
N GLY A 176 -3.24 17.32 -6.35
CA GLY A 176 -4.03 18.42 -5.77
C GLY A 176 -4.36 18.28 -4.27
N ILE A 177 -3.88 17.23 -3.60
CA ILE A 177 -4.08 16.98 -2.16
C ILE A 177 -2.79 17.28 -1.41
N GLU A 178 -2.88 18.05 -0.35
CA GLU A 178 -1.74 18.32 0.52
C GLU A 178 -1.52 17.15 1.49
N CYS A 179 -0.31 16.58 1.48
CA CYS A 179 0.00 15.37 2.21
C CYS A 179 1.17 15.54 3.17
N HIS A 180 1.07 14.90 4.34
CA HIS A 180 2.22 14.47 5.11
C HIS A 180 2.95 13.35 4.35
N VAL A 181 4.27 13.42 4.29
CA VAL A 181 5.09 12.44 3.57
C VAL A 181 6.01 11.71 4.54
N TRP A 182 6.03 10.39 4.41
CA TRP A 182 6.77 9.50 5.28
C TRP A 182 7.62 8.54 4.46
N ASN A 183 8.89 8.37 4.84
CA ASN A 183 9.73 7.30 4.33
C ASN A 183 9.79 6.14 5.32
N LYS A 184 9.80 4.92 4.79
CA LYS A 184 10.01 3.69 5.56
C LYS A 184 11.17 2.93 4.93
N GLY A 185 12.39 3.33 5.30
CA GLY A 185 13.63 2.72 4.80
C GLY A 185 13.67 2.68 3.27
N ASP A 186 14.22 1.60 2.72
CA ASP A 186 14.28 1.36 1.27
C ASP A 186 13.03 0.65 0.72
N PHE A 187 11.92 0.69 1.47
CA PHE A 187 10.68 0.00 1.12
C PHE A 187 9.68 0.93 0.42
N ILE A 188 9.22 1.98 1.13
CA ILE A 188 8.10 2.78 0.65
C ILE A 188 8.20 4.26 1.06
N VAL A 189 7.75 5.14 0.19
CA VAL A 189 7.37 6.52 0.51
C VAL A 189 5.85 6.63 0.49
N TYR A 190 5.29 7.03 1.63
CA TYR A 190 3.86 7.06 1.88
C TYR A 190 3.36 8.50 2.03
N PHE A 191 2.25 8.79 1.37
CA PHE A 191 1.61 10.10 1.36
C PHE A 191 0.24 9.98 2.03
N GLU A 192 0.05 10.79 3.06
CA GLU A 192 -1.14 10.82 3.88
C GLU A 192 -1.77 12.21 3.82
N ASP A 193 -3.06 12.29 3.53
CA ASP A 193 -3.79 13.56 3.47
C ASP A 193 -3.71 14.30 4.82
N VAL A 194 -3.22 15.54 4.83
CA VAL A 194 -3.11 16.37 6.04
C VAL A 194 -4.47 16.59 6.71
N ALA A 195 -5.54 16.70 5.92
CA ALA A 195 -6.86 17.05 6.44
C ALA A 195 -7.56 15.86 7.11
N THR A 196 -7.32 14.63 6.62
CA THR A 196 -8.11 13.46 7.00
C THR A 196 -7.30 12.29 7.57
N GLY A 197 -5.98 12.29 7.38
CA GLY A 197 -5.13 11.14 7.70
C GLY A 197 -5.29 9.95 6.74
N ARG A 198 -6.03 10.11 5.63
CA ARG A 198 -6.28 9.00 4.70
C ARG A 198 -5.08 8.74 3.79
N PRO A 199 -4.84 7.49 3.35
CA PRO A 199 -3.83 7.20 2.33
C PRO A 199 -4.14 7.92 1.01
N VAL A 200 -3.13 8.52 0.39
CA VAL A 200 -3.26 9.22 -0.91
C VAL A 200 -2.37 8.59 -1.97
N ARG A 201 -1.12 8.28 -1.62
CA ARG A 201 -0.14 7.76 -2.58
C ARG A 201 0.93 6.92 -1.90
N TRP A 202 1.43 5.95 -2.64
CA TRP A 202 2.38 4.93 -2.22
C TRP A 202 3.42 4.82 -3.32
N ASN A 203 4.69 5.02 -3.01
CA ASN A 203 5.78 4.77 -3.95
C ASN A 203 6.67 3.69 -3.37
N PHE A 204 6.68 2.51 -3.97
CA PHE A 204 7.62 1.47 -3.61
C PHE A 204 8.98 1.80 -4.21
N LEU A 205 10.02 1.70 -3.38
CA LEU A 205 11.38 2.12 -3.72
C LEU A 205 12.22 1.01 -4.37
N ASP A 206 11.61 -0.15 -4.63
CA ASP A 206 12.30 -1.26 -5.28
C ASP A 206 12.54 -1.00 -6.79
N ALA A 207 13.23 -1.94 -7.43
CA ALA A 207 13.59 -1.83 -8.84
C ALA A 207 12.37 -1.83 -9.80
N THR A 208 11.17 -2.17 -9.32
CA THR A 208 9.94 -2.22 -10.12
C THR A 208 9.35 -0.82 -10.33
N GLY A 209 9.63 0.11 -9.41
CA GLY A 209 9.18 1.50 -9.48
C GLY A 209 7.65 1.62 -9.52
N ILE A 210 6.98 0.86 -8.65
CA ILE A 210 5.52 0.90 -8.46
C ILE A 210 5.13 2.23 -7.80
N GLU A 211 4.29 2.99 -8.47
CA GLU A 211 3.58 4.13 -7.90
C GLU A 211 2.08 3.84 -7.87
N GLN A 212 1.45 3.94 -6.69
CA GLN A 212 0.01 3.75 -6.53
C GLN A 212 -0.65 5.02 -6.01
N PHE A 213 -1.72 5.44 -6.67
CA PHE A 213 -2.56 6.56 -6.27
C PHE A 213 -3.90 6.02 -5.78
N VAL A 214 -4.32 6.48 -4.62
CA VAL A 214 -5.60 6.10 -4.02
C VAL A 214 -6.71 6.97 -4.61
N MET A 215 -7.56 6.37 -5.42
CA MET A 215 -8.69 7.04 -6.06
C MET A 215 -9.91 7.12 -5.14
N SER A 216 -10.19 6.04 -4.40
CA SER A 216 -11.21 5.99 -3.36
C SER A 216 -10.71 5.18 -2.16
N PHE A 217 -11.27 5.46 -0.99
CA PHE A 217 -10.91 4.80 0.26
C PHE A 217 -12.14 4.70 1.16
N GLU A 218 -12.64 3.48 1.36
CA GLU A 218 -13.87 3.18 2.08
C GLU A 218 -13.57 2.32 3.30
N VAL A 219 -13.82 2.87 4.49
CA VAL A 219 -13.50 2.20 5.76
C VAL A 219 -14.61 1.20 6.12
N GLY A 220 -14.21 0.03 6.63
CA GLY A 220 -15.14 -0.97 7.17
C GLY A 220 -15.73 -1.93 6.14
N VAL A 221 -15.28 -1.88 4.88
CA VAL A 221 -15.72 -2.82 3.84
C VAL A 221 -15.23 -4.22 4.16
N GLU A 222 -16.14 -5.19 4.08
CA GLU A 222 -15.89 -6.61 4.33
C GLU A 222 -16.42 -7.43 3.15
N LEU A 223 -15.65 -8.44 2.75
CA LEU A 223 -16.06 -9.42 1.74
C LEU A 223 -16.42 -10.74 2.42
N GLU A 224 -17.29 -11.51 1.76
CA GLU A 224 -17.60 -12.89 2.14
C GLU A 224 -16.35 -13.77 2.12
N ASP A 225 -16.27 -14.74 3.02
CA ASP A 225 -15.07 -15.59 3.18
C ASP A 225 -14.71 -16.40 1.91
N SER A 226 -15.68 -16.65 1.03
CA SER A 226 -15.48 -17.31 -0.25
C SER A 226 -14.62 -16.50 -1.23
N GLU A 227 -14.65 -15.17 -1.15
CA GLU A 227 -13.92 -14.28 -2.07
C GLU A 227 -12.40 -14.32 -1.86
N TRP A 228 -11.96 -14.83 -0.71
CA TRP A 228 -10.55 -14.89 -0.32
C TRP A 228 -9.89 -16.22 -0.67
N GLN A 229 -10.63 -17.18 -1.24
CA GLN A 229 -10.11 -18.51 -1.49
C GLN A 229 -9.39 -18.57 -2.84
N ALA A 230 -8.13 -18.98 -2.83
CA ALA A 230 -7.44 -19.39 -4.03
C ALA A 230 -8.14 -20.64 -4.62
N PRO A 231 -8.30 -20.74 -5.95
CA PRO A 231 -8.96 -21.86 -6.59
C PRO A 231 -8.17 -23.15 -6.44
N ALA A 232 -8.84 -24.31 -6.54
CA ALA A 232 -8.23 -25.62 -6.33
C ALA A 232 -6.99 -25.87 -7.22
N HIS A 233 -6.96 -25.30 -8.44
CA HIS A 233 -5.82 -25.47 -9.35
C HIS A 233 -4.54 -24.72 -8.90
N CYS A 234 -4.62 -23.87 -7.86
CA CYS A 234 -3.44 -23.28 -7.21
C CYS A 234 -2.70 -24.27 -6.31
N PHE A 235 -3.32 -25.39 -5.97
CA PHE A 235 -2.77 -26.40 -5.07
C PHE A 235 -2.39 -27.64 -5.90
N PRO A 236 -1.10 -27.83 -6.23
CA PRO A 236 -0.69 -29.01 -6.96
C PRO A 236 -1.01 -30.26 -6.12
N VAL A 237 -1.68 -31.23 -6.74
CA VAL A 237 -1.93 -32.54 -6.14
C VAL A 237 -0.58 -33.23 -6.03
N ASN A 238 -0.14 -33.58 -4.81
CA ASN A 238 1.14 -34.28 -4.65
C ASN A 238 1.07 -35.63 -5.38
N ASP A 239 2.22 -36.12 -5.86
CA ASP A 239 2.28 -37.42 -6.55
C ASP A 239 1.71 -38.56 -5.69
N ASP A 240 1.83 -38.45 -4.37
CA ASP A 240 1.28 -39.40 -3.41
C ASP A 240 -0.25 -39.34 -3.37
N ASP A 241 -0.84 -38.15 -3.38
CA ASP A 241 -2.29 -37.95 -3.44
C ASP A 241 -2.86 -38.49 -4.78
N GLN A 242 -2.14 -38.28 -5.89
CA GLN A 242 -2.52 -38.86 -7.19
C GLN A 242 -2.41 -40.38 -7.21
N ARG A 243 -1.40 -40.94 -6.55
CA ARG A 243 -1.21 -42.40 -6.42
C ARG A 243 -2.30 -43.00 -5.57
N GLU A 244 -2.66 -42.38 -4.46
CA GLU A 244 -3.76 -42.81 -3.60
C GLU A 244 -5.11 -42.75 -4.33
N GLU A 245 -5.40 -41.65 -5.04
CA GLU A 245 -6.62 -41.55 -5.83
C GLU A 245 -6.67 -42.59 -6.96
N MET A 246 -5.54 -42.83 -7.64
CA MET A 246 -5.45 -43.87 -8.66
C MET A 246 -5.60 -45.28 -8.06
N GLN A 247 -5.03 -45.55 -6.89
CA GLN A 247 -5.16 -46.82 -6.19
C GLN A 247 -6.60 -47.05 -5.72
N GLU A 248 -7.27 -46.03 -5.19
CA GLU A 248 -8.67 -46.10 -4.78
C GLU A 248 -9.60 -46.32 -5.99
N ARG A 249 -9.36 -45.62 -7.12
CA ARG A 249 -10.08 -45.89 -8.38
C ARG A 249 -9.87 -47.32 -8.88
N ARG A 250 -8.63 -47.84 -8.80
CA ARG A 250 -8.33 -49.24 -9.14
C ARG A 250 -9.03 -50.22 -8.21
N ARG A 251 -9.05 -49.94 -6.90
CA ARG A 251 -9.72 -50.78 -5.90
C ARG A 251 -11.23 -50.82 -6.12
N ARG A 252 -11.86 -49.68 -6.40
CA ARG A 252 -13.29 -49.61 -6.76
C ARG A 252 -13.61 -50.37 -8.04
N LYS A 253 -12.76 -50.25 -9.07
CA LYS A 253 -12.93 -50.99 -10.32
C LYS A 253 -12.81 -52.50 -10.10
N SER A 254 -11.80 -52.93 -9.35
CA SER A 254 -11.60 -54.35 -9.00
C SER A 254 -12.79 -54.91 -8.22
N ASN A 255 -13.29 -54.18 -7.22
CA ASN A 255 -14.47 -54.59 -6.46
C ASN A 255 -15.72 -54.70 -7.35
N SER A 256 -15.90 -53.78 -8.30
CA SER A 256 -17.01 -53.84 -9.26
C SER A 256 -16.92 -55.05 -10.18
N GLU A 257 -15.73 -55.36 -10.70
CA GLU A 257 -15.50 -56.53 -11.57
C GLU A 257 -15.69 -57.84 -10.80
N HIS A 258 -15.25 -57.90 -9.54
CA HIS A 258 -15.43 -59.06 -8.69
C HIS A 258 -16.91 -59.35 -8.40
N ILE A 259 -17.70 -58.32 -8.10
CA ILE A 259 -19.15 -58.46 -7.87
C ILE A 259 -19.85 -58.98 -9.13
N ASN A 260 -19.54 -58.42 -10.30
CA ASN A 260 -20.14 -58.86 -11.55
C ASN A 260 -19.78 -60.32 -11.90
N GLY A 261 -18.56 -60.76 -11.59
CA GLY A 261 -18.14 -62.15 -11.82
C GLY A 261 -18.86 -63.18 -10.95
N ILE A 262 -19.19 -62.81 -9.70
CA ILE A 262 -19.98 -63.68 -8.79
C ILE A 262 -21.40 -63.89 -9.34
N ASP A 263 -22.00 -62.84 -9.89
CA ASP A 263 -23.35 -62.92 -10.46
C ASP A 263 -23.40 -63.82 -11.72
N ASP A 264 -22.36 -63.74 -12.56
CA ASP A 264 -22.24 -64.58 -13.76
C ASP A 264 -22.02 -66.06 -13.42
N ASP A 265 -21.16 -66.36 -12.46
CA ASP A 265 -20.90 -67.73 -12.00
C ASP A 265 -22.13 -68.34 -11.32
N GLY A 266 -22.85 -67.55 -10.51
CA GLY A 266 -24.12 -67.95 -9.90
C GLY A 266 -25.19 -68.30 -10.96
N LEU A 267 -25.25 -67.52 -12.04
CA LEU A 267 -26.17 -67.77 -13.16
C LEU A 267 -25.80 -69.03 -13.95
N GLN A 268 -24.50 -69.31 -14.13
CA GLN A 268 -24.03 -70.53 -14.79
C GLN A 268 -24.28 -71.78 -13.93
N ALA A 269 -24.04 -71.71 -12.62
CA ALA A 269 -24.34 -72.80 -11.69
C ALA A 269 -25.84 -73.13 -11.67
N ALA A 270 -26.71 -72.12 -11.66
CA ALA A 270 -28.15 -72.29 -11.73
C ALA A 270 -28.60 -72.94 -13.06
N LYS A 271 -27.97 -72.59 -14.19
CA LYS A 271 -28.23 -73.22 -15.49
C LYS A 271 -27.77 -74.68 -15.51
N LEU A 272 -26.65 -75.01 -14.89
CA LEU A 272 -26.13 -76.38 -14.81
C LEU A 272 -27.02 -77.28 -13.95
N LEU A 273 -27.48 -76.77 -12.80
CA LEU A 273 -28.42 -77.48 -11.92
C LEU A 273 -29.76 -77.73 -12.61
N ARG A 274 -30.28 -76.76 -13.38
CA ARG A 274 -31.49 -76.96 -14.21
C ARG A 274 -31.29 -78.01 -15.30
N LYS A 275 -30.11 -78.07 -15.93
CA LYS A 275 -29.78 -79.11 -16.91
C LYS A 275 -29.69 -80.50 -16.26
N LEU A 276 -29.07 -80.61 -15.08
CA LEU A 276 -28.97 -81.88 -14.35
C LEU A 276 -30.34 -82.37 -13.87
N ALA A 277 -31.20 -81.47 -13.39
CA ALA A 277 -32.57 -81.80 -12.99
C ALA A 277 -33.44 -82.27 -14.17
N ALA A 278 -33.19 -81.77 -15.39
CA ALA A 278 -33.89 -82.18 -16.61
C ALA A 278 -33.43 -83.54 -17.16
N VAL A 279 -32.29 -84.07 -16.72
CA VAL A 279 -31.75 -85.39 -17.13
C VAL A 279 -32.18 -86.50 -16.17
N LEU A 280 -32.70 -86.15 -14.98
CA LEU A 280 -33.13 -87.08 -13.94
C LEU A 280 -34.65 -87.31 -13.89
N ASN A 281 -35.41 -86.75 -14.86
CA ASN A 281 -36.82 -87.05 -15.14
C ASN A 281 -36.95 -87.67 -16.52
#